data_AF-A0A1I3RAW2-F1
#
_entry.id   AF-A0A1I3RAW2-F1
#
_cell.length_a   1.000
_cell.length_b   1.000
_cell.length_c   1.000
_cell.angle_alpha   90.00
_cell.angle_beta   90.00
_cell.angle_gamma   90.00
#
_symmetry.space_group_name_H-M   'P 1'
#
loop_
_entity.id
_entity.type
_entity.pdbx_description
1 polymer ?
#
loop_
_entity_poly.entity_id
_entity_poly.type
_entity_poly.pdbx_seq_one_letter_code
_entity_poly.pdbx_strand_id
1 'polypeptide(L)'
;MSSDAHLGGTTDRHLLDDVPAEQYGVFQHPRRVRLLAALEDLSAPSLSELTAAVLEREAGEGDVPATRRREVRTALVHNHVPRLDDHGIVEWDRDRDVVELRERALLQSAALADLLEGVDDERAVLDRVLDPLRLRLIDELAESSRPLSLEQLASKLAAYDGVPEADRAKVGLHHSHLPTLEDAGVLDYDRRAGLASLTEDVPEIVR
;
A
#
# COMPACT_ATOMS: atom_id res chain seq x y z
N MET A 1 -25.27 29.58 36.30
CA MET A 1 -25.66 28.71 35.17
C MET A 1 -24.58 28.85 34.13
N SER A 2 -23.62 27.93 34.12
CA SER A 2 -22.61 27.83 33.06
C SER A 2 -22.65 26.38 32.60
N SER A 3 -23.33 26.15 31.48
CA SER A 3 -23.35 24.84 30.82
C SER A 3 -22.38 24.90 29.65
N ASP A 4 -21.43 23.98 29.71
CA ASP A 4 -20.97 23.12 28.62
C ASP A 4 -20.29 23.77 27.42
N ALA A 5 -18.98 23.92 27.61
CA ALA A 5 -17.96 23.19 26.87
C ALA A 5 -18.34 22.74 25.45
N HIS A 6 -17.65 23.37 24.49
CA HIS A 6 -17.46 22.91 23.13
C HIS A 6 -17.26 21.38 23.06
N LEU A 7 -18.22 20.70 22.43
CA LEU A 7 -17.99 19.40 21.82
C LEU A 7 -17.02 19.59 20.66
N GLY A 8 -15.72 19.56 20.98
CA GLY A 8 -14.68 19.34 19.99
C GLY A 8 -14.83 17.92 19.47
N GLY A 9 -15.64 17.73 18.43
CA GLY A 9 -15.55 16.57 17.58
C GLY A 9 -14.20 16.62 16.90
N THR A 10 -13.17 16.03 17.52
CA THR A 10 -11.97 15.63 16.80
C THR A 10 -12.42 14.49 15.89
N THR A 11 -12.84 14.84 14.67
CA THR A 11 -12.82 13.91 13.56
C THR A 11 -11.37 13.44 13.48
N ASP A 12 -11.08 12.27 14.03
CA ASP A 12 -9.76 11.67 13.92
C ASP A 12 -9.49 11.49 12.43
N ARG A 13 -8.64 12.36 11.89
CA ARG A 13 -8.15 12.25 10.52
C ARG A 13 -7.22 11.05 10.51
N HIS A 14 -7.50 10.10 9.64
CA HIS A 14 -6.66 8.94 9.45
C HIS A 14 -5.40 9.36 8.70
N LEU A 15 -4.29 8.67 8.97
CA LEU A 15 -2.97 8.93 8.38
C LEU A 15 -2.98 9.01 6.84
N LEU A 16 -3.94 8.35 6.19
CA LEU A 16 -4.04 8.22 4.73
C LEU A 16 -4.86 9.36 4.09
N ASP A 17 -5.51 10.20 4.87
CA ASP A 17 -6.44 11.22 4.36
C ASP A 17 -5.74 12.39 3.69
N ASP A 18 -4.51 12.66 4.13
CA ASP A 18 -3.69 13.75 3.61
C ASP A 18 -2.75 13.26 2.48
N VAL A 19 -2.83 11.98 2.10
CA VAL A 19 -2.01 11.38 1.05
C VAL A 19 -2.67 11.63 -0.32
N PRO A 20 -2.02 12.38 -1.23
CA PRO A 20 -2.56 12.59 -2.57
C PRO A 20 -2.73 11.26 -3.31
N ALA A 21 -3.82 11.13 -4.08
CA ALA A 21 -4.10 9.95 -4.92
C ALA A 21 -2.88 9.53 -5.79
N GLU A 22 -2.11 10.52 -6.24
CA GLU A 22 -0.91 10.36 -7.05
C GLU A 22 0.21 9.58 -6.34
N GLN A 23 0.33 9.70 -5.01
CA GLN A 23 1.31 8.95 -4.23
C GLN A 23 0.99 7.45 -4.24
N TYR A 24 -0.29 7.05 -4.25
CA TYR A 24 -0.66 5.64 -4.41
C TYR A 24 -0.31 5.10 -5.81
N GLY A 25 -0.44 5.93 -6.85
CA GLY A 25 -0.07 5.58 -8.23
C GLY A 25 1.41 5.19 -8.38
N VAL A 26 2.28 5.74 -7.53
CA VAL A 26 3.68 5.34 -7.46
C VAL A 26 3.81 3.87 -7.05
N PHE A 27 3.08 3.43 -6.02
CA PHE A 27 3.19 2.05 -5.54
C PHE A 27 2.55 1.02 -6.46
N GLN A 28 1.70 1.42 -7.42
CA GLN A 28 1.01 0.45 -8.26
C GLN A 28 1.92 -0.37 -9.20
N HIS A 29 3.24 -0.17 -9.25
CA HIS A 29 4.12 -1.02 -10.06
C HIS A 29 4.93 -1.97 -9.16
N PRO A 30 4.86 -3.30 -9.37
CA PRO A 30 5.54 -4.27 -8.49
C PRO A 30 7.04 -4.02 -8.36
N ARG A 31 7.71 -3.70 -9.47
CA ARG A 31 9.14 -3.31 -9.44
C ARG A 31 9.43 -2.08 -8.57
N ARG A 32 8.53 -1.08 -8.50
CA ARG A 32 8.73 0.09 -7.63
C ARG A 32 8.55 -0.28 -6.17
N VAL A 33 7.59 -1.14 -5.85
CA VAL A 33 7.43 -1.71 -4.50
C VAL A 33 8.71 -2.43 -4.08
N ARG A 34 9.22 -3.36 -4.89
CA ARG A 34 10.48 -4.08 -4.61
C ARG A 34 11.71 -3.18 -4.54
N LEU A 35 11.77 -2.13 -5.36
CA LEU A 35 12.84 -1.14 -5.30
C LEU A 35 12.80 -0.38 -3.98
N LEU A 36 11.63 0.09 -3.55
CA LEU A 36 11.49 0.83 -2.29
C LEU A 36 11.77 -0.08 -1.09
N ALA A 37 11.29 -1.33 -1.11
CA ALA A 37 11.65 -2.34 -0.11
C ALA A 37 13.17 -2.56 -0.05
N ALA A 38 13.85 -2.64 -1.20
CA ALA A 38 15.31 -2.72 -1.23
C ALA A 38 16.00 -1.45 -0.68
N LEU A 39 15.47 -0.25 -0.92
CA LEU A 39 15.99 0.99 -0.36
C LEU A 39 15.73 1.14 1.16
N GLU A 40 14.70 0.48 1.69
CA GLU A 40 14.46 0.42 3.14
C GLU A 40 15.55 -0.39 3.86
N ASP A 41 16.11 -1.41 3.19
CA ASP A 41 17.18 -2.26 3.70
C ASP A 41 18.60 -1.72 3.42
N LEU A 42 18.75 -0.98 2.32
CA LEU A 42 20.03 -0.49 1.83
C LEU A 42 20.23 1.00 2.14
N SER A 43 21.34 1.34 2.79
CA SER A 43 21.71 2.74 3.01
C SER A 43 22.40 3.33 1.79
N ALA A 44 21.68 4.12 0.98
CA ALA A 44 22.19 4.85 -0.18
C ALA A 44 22.94 3.97 -1.21
N PRO A 45 22.31 2.90 -1.74
CA PRO A 45 22.97 1.99 -2.67
C PRO A 45 23.29 2.66 -4.01
N SER A 46 24.32 2.14 -4.66
CA SER A 46 24.53 2.41 -6.08
C SER A 46 23.39 1.82 -6.93
N LEU A 47 23.17 2.35 -8.13
CA LEU A 47 22.20 1.79 -9.07
C LEU A 47 22.49 0.32 -9.41
N SER A 48 23.76 -0.09 -9.40
CA SER A 48 24.15 -1.48 -9.64
C SER A 48 23.73 -2.41 -8.49
N GLU A 49 23.94 -1.98 -7.25
CA GLU A 49 23.51 -2.71 -6.05
C GLU A 49 21.98 -2.78 -5.99
N LEU A 50 21.31 -1.65 -6.26
CA LEU A 50 19.85 -1.60 -6.30
C LEU A 50 19.27 -2.51 -7.39
N THR A 51 19.90 -2.57 -8.57
CA THR A 51 19.52 -3.51 -9.63
C THR A 51 19.63 -4.96 -9.16
N ALA A 52 20.71 -5.31 -8.45
CA ALA A 52 20.89 -6.66 -7.92
C ALA A 52 19.83 -7.01 -6.86
N ALA A 53 19.56 -6.10 -5.93
CA ALA A 53 18.57 -6.26 -4.87
C ALA A 53 17.13 -6.38 -5.40
N VAL A 54 16.79 -5.64 -6.46
CA VAL A 54 15.49 -5.76 -7.14
C VAL A 54 15.38 -7.10 -7.88
N LEU A 55 16.45 -7.55 -8.54
CA LEU A 55 16.45 -8.84 -9.24
C LEU A 55 16.26 -10.01 -8.29
N GLU A 56 16.94 -9.99 -7.15
CA GLU A 56 16.80 -11.00 -6.11
C GLU A 56 15.34 -11.11 -5.64
N ARG A 57 14.67 -9.97 -5.44
CA ARG A 57 13.25 -9.91 -5.07
C ARG A 57 12.26 -10.29 -6.18
N GLU A 58 12.66 -10.23 -7.46
CA GLU A 58 11.77 -10.57 -8.59
C GLU A 58 11.91 -12.01 -9.06
N ALA A 59 13.14 -12.53 -9.08
CA ALA A 59 13.45 -13.84 -9.65
C ALA A 59 13.52 -14.95 -8.59
N GLY A 60 13.60 -14.59 -7.30
CA GLY A 60 13.89 -15.53 -6.23
C GLY A 60 15.29 -16.13 -6.35
N GLU A 61 15.49 -17.33 -5.79
CA GLU A 61 16.76 -18.05 -5.85
C GLU A 61 17.03 -18.60 -7.27
N GLY A 62 18.10 -18.16 -7.92
CA GLY A 62 18.52 -18.70 -9.22
C GLY A 62 19.57 -17.86 -9.94
N ASP A 63 20.17 -18.43 -11.00
CA ASP A 63 21.08 -17.68 -11.87
C ASP A 63 20.28 -16.76 -12.80
N VAL A 64 20.49 -15.45 -12.66
CA VAL A 64 19.79 -14.43 -13.44
C VAL A 64 20.59 -14.11 -14.70
N PRO A 65 20.02 -14.31 -15.91
CA PRO A 65 20.70 -14.00 -17.16
C PRO A 65 21.15 -12.53 -17.22
N ALA A 66 22.32 -12.30 -17.83
CA ALA A 66 22.87 -10.96 -18.01
C ALA A 66 21.94 -10.02 -18.81
N THR A 67 21.14 -10.57 -19.73
CA THR A 67 20.10 -9.84 -20.48
C THR A 67 19.03 -9.29 -19.55
N ARG A 68 18.50 -10.13 -18.64
CA ARG A 68 17.51 -9.73 -17.65
C ARG A 68 18.07 -8.64 -16.73
N ARG A 69 19.31 -8.77 -16.27
CA ARG A 69 19.97 -7.74 -15.46
C ARG A 69 20.03 -6.39 -16.18
N ARG A 70 20.37 -6.39 -17.48
CA ARG A 70 20.37 -5.16 -18.30
C ARG A 70 18.98 -4.57 -18.47
N GLU A 71 17.97 -5.39 -18.70
CA GLU A 71 16.57 -4.95 -18.81
C GLU A 71 16.11 -4.25 -17.52
N VAL A 72 16.36 -4.87 -16.37
CA VAL A 72 16.00 -4.29 -15.07
C VAL A 72 16.73 -2.97 -14.84
N ARG A 73 18.05 -2.94 -15.03
CA ARG A 73 18.82 -1.69 -14.89
C ARG A 73 18.27 -0.58 -15.80
N THR A 74 17.97 -0.91 -17.05
CA THR A 74 17.39 0.03 -18.03
C THR A 74 16.05 0.57 -17.53
N ALA A 75 15.17 -0.30 -17.04
CA ALA A 75 13.88 0.11 -16.49
C ALA A 75 14.05 1.01 -15.24
N LEU A 76 15.01 0.70 -14.36
CA LEU A 76 15.28 1.52 -13.17
C LEU A 76 15.72 2.93 -13.56
N VAL A 77 16.70 3.04 -14.47
CA VAL A 77 17.27 4.31 -14.94
C VAL A 77 16.27 5.20 -15.66
N HIS A 78 15.44 4.60 -16.52
CA HIS A 78 14.62 5.39 -17.45
C HIS A 78 13.17 5.56 -17.01
N ASN A 79 12.70 4.81 -16.01
CA ASN A 79 11.30 4.82 -15.63
C ASN A 79 11.10 4.85 -14.11
N HIS A 80 11.66 3.89 -13.37
CA HIS A 80 11.28 3.72 -11.98
C HIS A 80 11.93 4.74 -11.05
N VAL A 81 13.26 4.91 -11.11
CA VAL A 81 13.96 5.89 -10.27
C VAL A 81 13.55 7.32 -10.61
N PRO A 82 13.52 7.76 -11.90
CA PRO A 82 13.09 9.12 -12.22
C PRO A 82 11.68 9.46 -11.74
N ARG A 83 10.72 8.54 -11.89
CA ARG A 83 9.36 8.79 -11.39
C ARG A 83 9.30 8.91 -9.87
N LEU A 84 10.09 8.11 -9.15
CA LEU A 84 10.16 8.21 -7.69
C LEU A 84 10.79 9.53 -7.24
N ASP A 85 11.80 9.99 -7.98
CA ASP A 85 12.50 11.28 -7.78
C ASP A 85 11.56 12.47 -8.08
N ASP A 86 10.79 12.40 -9.17
CA ASP A 86 9.78 13.41 -9.53
C ASP A 86 8.70 13.60 -8.44
N HIS A 87 8.40 12.53 -7.68
CA HIS A 87 7.47 12.55 -6.55
C HIS A 87 8.16 12.80 -5.19
N GLY A 88 9.48 13.03 -5.17
CA GLY A 88 10.25 13.32 -3.96
C GLY A 88 10.42 12.14 -3.00
N ILE A 89 10.09 10.92 -3.42
CA ILE A 89 10.18 9.72 -2.58
C ILE A 89 11.63 9.26 -2.45
N VAL A 90 12.39 9.39 -3.54
CA VAL A 90 13.84 9.15 -3.56
C VAL A 90 14.55 10.39 -4.06
N GLU A 91 15.86 10.45 -3.82
CA GLU A 91 16.77 11.38 -4.47
C GLU A 91 17.78 10.56 -5.26
N TRP A 92 17.94 10.87 -6.54
CA TRP A 92 18.92 10.19 -7.39
C TRP A 92 20.08 11.10 -7.80
N ASP A 93 21.24 10.87 -7.19
CA ASP A 93 22.48 11.52 -7.57
C ASP A 93 23.14 10.76 -8.74
N ARG A 94 22.95 11.30 -9.95
CA ARG A 94 23.49 10.70 -11.18
C ARG A 94 25.01 10.79 -11.28
N ASP A 95 25.63 11.77 -10.65
CA ASP A 95 27.08 11.96 -10.70
C ASP A 95 27.78 10.94 -9.79
N ARG A 96 27.16 10.61 -8.64
CA ARG A 96 27.63 9.58 -7.71
C ARG A 96 27.07 8.18 -7.98
N ASP A 97 26.10 8.04 -8.88
CA ASP A 97 25.32 6.81 -9.16
C ASP A 97 24.61 6.25 -7.92
N VAL A 98 24.16 7.12 -7.01
CA VAL A 98 23.56 6.76 -5.70
C VAL A 98 22.08 7.12 -5.66
N VAL A 99 21.25 6.22 -5.14
CA VAL A 99 19.82 6.45 -4.90
C VAL A 99 19.54 6.43 -3.40
N GLU A 100 18.95 7.50 -2.87
CA GLU A 100 18.65 7.66 -1.45
C GLU A 100 17.14 7.76 -1.22
N LEU A 101 16.62 7.04 -0.23
CA LEU A 101 15.22 7.20 0.20
C LEU A 101 15.09 8.51 1.00
N ARG A 102 14.15 9.39 0.61
CA ARG A 102 13.99 10.73 1.21
C ARG A 102 12.96 10.75 2.31
N GLU A 103 11.82 10.12 2.06
CA GLU A 103 10.74 9.99 3.03
C GLU A 103 10.35 8.53 3.14
N ARG A 104 10.18 8.05 4.39
CA ARG A 104 9.56 6.74 4.60
C ARG A 104 8.07 6.91 4.29
N ALA A 105 7.61 6.19 3.28
CA ALA A 105 6.21 6.18 2.92
C ALA A 105 5.36 5.64 4.09
N LEU A 106 4.12 6.12 4.19
CA LEU A 106 3.11 5.55 5.10
C LEU A 106 2.77 4.10 4.75
N LEU A 107 3.02 3.71 3.51
CA LEU A 107 2.90 2.34 3.05
C LEU A 107 4.22 1.60 3.26
N GLN A 108 4.15 0.44 3.88
CA GLN A 108 5.31 -0.44 4.06
C GLN A 108 5.60 -1.17 2.76
N SER A 109 6.69 -0.77 2.08
CA SER A 109 7.05 -1.37 0.79
C SER A 109 7.41 -2.84 0.92
N ALA A 110 8.03 -3.23 2.03
CA ALA A 110 8.29 -4.63 2.37
C ALA A 110 6.99 -5.44 2.49
N ALA A 111 6.01 -4.96 3.27
CA ALA A 111 4.71 -5.62 3.42
C ALA A 111 3.96 -5.77 2.09
N LEU A 112 4.01 -4.73 1.25
CA LEU A 112 3.45 -4.81 -0.10
C LEU A 112 4.22 -5.79 -0.98
N ALA A 113 5.54 -5.95 -0.82
CA ALA A 113 6.32 -6.94 -1.59
C ALA A 113 5.95 -8.37 -1.18
N ASP A 114 5.78 -8.61 0.12
CA ASP A 114 5.37 -9.91 0.67
C ASP A 114 3.98 -10.33 0.16
N LEU A 115 3.03 -9.38 0.08
CA LEU A 115 1.71 -9.63 -0.47
C LEU A 115 1.73 -10.08 -1.96
N LEU A 116 2.76 -9.73 -2.71
CA LEU A 116 2.89 -10.10 -4.12
C LEU A 116 3.58 -11.45 -4.32
N GLU A 117 4.13 -12.04 -3.27
CA GLU A 117 4.84 -13.31 -3.37
C GLU A 117 3.88 -14.42 -3.83
N GLY A 118 4.27 -15.14 -4.89
CA GLY A 118 3.49 -16.25 -5.43
C GLY A 118 2.21 -15.86 -6.18
N VAL A 119 1.96 -14.57 -6.40
CA VAL A 119 0.78 -14.09 -7.14
C VAL A 119 1.08 -14.01 -8.64
N ASP A 120 0.18 -14.55 -9.48
CA ASP A 120 0.31 -14.53 -10.94
C ASP A 120 0.22 -13.11 -11.55
N ASP A 121 -0.67 -12.26 -11.05
CA ASP A 121 -0.87 -10.88 -11.54
C ASP A 121 -0.70 -9.87 -10.40
N GLU A 122 0.57 -9.57 -10.12
CA GLU A 122 0.98 -8.62 -9.08
C GLU A 122 0.40 -7.21 -9.29
N ARG A 123 0.28 -6.78 -10.56
CA ARG A 123 -0.24 -5.45 -10.87
C ARG A 123 -1.72 -5.36 -10.51
N ALA A 124 -2.49 -6.41 -10.83
CA ALA A 124 -3.90 -6.48 -10.45
C ALA A 124 -4.08 -6.46 -8.92
N VAL A 125 -3.25 -7.18 -8.16
CA VAL A 125 -3.29 -7.13 -6.68
C VAL A 125 -3.04 -5.71 -6.19
N LEU A 126 -1.98 -5.05 -6.66
CA LEU A 126 -1.70 -3.68 -6.26
C LEU A 126 -2.83 -2.70 -6.62
N ASP A 127 -3.42 -2.81 -7.81
CA ASP A 127 -4.56 -1.97 -8.20
C ASP A 127 -5.80 -2.24 -7.31
N ARG A 128 -5.98 -3.47 -6.82
CA ARG A 128 -7.03 -3.84 -5.87
C ARG A 128 -6.75 -3.44 -4.44
N VAL A 129 -5.49 -3.25 -4.03
CA VAL A 129 -5.18 -2.88 -2.64
C VAL A 129 -4.95 -1.39 -2.47
N LEU A 130 -4.23 -0.76 -3.41
CA LEU A 130 -3.78 0.64 -3.34
C LEU A 130 -4.89 1.63 -3.73
N ASP A 131 -5.91 1.66 -2.90
CA ASP A 131 -7.00 2.62 -2.92
C ASP A 131 -7.18 3.20 -1.52
N PRO A 132 -7.37 4.52 -1.37
CA PRO A 132 -7.40 5.16 -0.06
C PRO A 132 -8.42 4.53 0.89
N LEU A 133 -9.61 4.20 0.39
CA LEU A 133 -10.66 3.61 1.22
C LEU A 133 -10.33 2.17 1.60
N ARG A 134 -9.77 1.38 0.69
CA ARG A 134 -9.40 -0.01 0.96
C ARG A 134 -8.20 -0.12 1.89
N LEU A 135 -7.20 0.75 1.76
CA LEU A 135 -6.08 0.82 2.70
C LEU A 135 -6.53 1.21 4.10
N ARG A 136 -7.46 2.16 4.22
CA ARG A 136 -8.10 2.46 5.51
C ARG A 136 -8.85 1.26 6.08
N LEU A 137 -9.61 0.54 5.25
CA LEU A 137 -10.31 -0.68 5.72
C LEU A 137 -9.32 -1.72 6.27
N ILE A 138 -8.17 -1.87 5.62
CA ILE A 138 -7.11 -2.77 6.08
C ILE A 138 -6.58 -2.30 7.44
N ASP A 139 -6.27 -1.01 7.58
CA ASP A 139 -5.76 -0.42 8.83
C ASP A 139 -6.75 -0.59 9.99
N GLU A 140 -8.03 -0.27 9.75
CA GLU A 140 -9.12 -0.43 10.72
C GLU A 140 -9.35 -1.89 11.14
N LEU A 141 -9.15 -2.84 10.22
CA LEU A 141 -9.24 -4.27 10.52
C LEU A 141 -7.97 -4.77 11.23
N ALA A 142 -6.80 -4.21 10.96
CA ALA A 142 -5.54 -4.54 11.63
C ALA A 142 -5.56 -4.13 13.11
N GLU A 143 -6.14 -2.97 13.42
CA GLU A 143 -6.32 -2.51 14.81
C GLU A 143 -7.34 -3.36 15.59
N SER A 144 -8.21 -4.11 14.90
CA SER A 144 -9.26 -4.90 15.52
C SER A 144 -8.86 -6.36 15.74
N SER A 145 -8.88 -6.80 16.99
CA SER A 145 -8.67 -8.22 17.35
C SER A 145 -9.87 -9.14 17.03
N ARG A 146 -10.96 -8.61 16.46
CA ARG A 146 -12.18 -9.37 16.14
C ARG A 146 -12.73 -8.96 14.79
N PRO A 147 -13.49 -9.83 14.10
CA PRO A 147 -14.21 -9.45 12.88
C PRO A 147 -15.12 -8.25 13.13
N LEU A 148 -15.08 -7.28 12.20
CA LEU A 148 -15.92 -6.09 12.23
C LEU A 148 -17.14 -6.28 11.32
N SER A 149 -18.29 -5.79 11.76
CA SER A 149 -19.50 -5.82 10.95
C SER A 149 -19.52 -4.72 9.89
N LEU A 150 -20.30 -4.93 8.83
CA LEU A 150 -20.58 -3.90 7.82
C LEU A 150 -21.07 -2.58 8.44
N GLU A 151 -21.84 -2.66 9.52
CA GLU A 151 -22.34 -1.47 10.22
C GLU A 151 -21.23 -0.73 10.96
N GLN A 152 -20.32 -1.44 11.60
CA GLN A 152 -19.17 -0.86 12.27
C GLN A 152 -18.22 -0.21 11.25
N LEU A 153 -17.90 -0.93 10.16
CA LEU A 153 -17.05 -0.41 9.08
C LEU A 153 -17.70 0.80 8.39
N ALA A 154 -18.98 0.74 8.05
CA ALA A 154 -19.68 1.86 7.43
C ALA A 154 -19.76 3.08 8.37
N SER A 155 -19.93 2.87 9.67
CA SER A 155 -19.95 3.97 10.64
C SER A 155 -18.58 4.63 10.79
N LYS A 156 -17.51 3.85 10.84
CA LYS A 156 -16.11 4.34 10.85
C LYS A 156 -15.81 5.14 9.58
N LEU A 157 -16.23 4.64 8.42
CA LEU A 157 -16.03 5.35 7.14
C LEU A 157 -16.94 6.58 6.98
N ALA A 158 -18.19 6.55 7.41
CA ALA A 158 -19.13 7.67 7.29
C ALA A 158 -18.78 8.86 8.21
N ALA A 159 -18.00 8.61 9.26
CA ALA A 159 -17.41 9.68 10.08
C ALA A 159 -16.36 10.52 9.32
N TYR A 160 -15.98 10.09 8.11
CA TYR A 160 -15.02 10.77 7.26
C TYR A 160 -15.68 11.60 6.14
N ASP A 161 -15.15 12.79 5.94
CA ASP A 161 -15.66 13.79 5.01
C ASP A 161 -15.50 13.28 3.56
N GLY A 162 -16.61 12.90 2.92
CA GLY A 162 -16.64 12.42 1.53
C GLY A 162 -17.18 11.00 1.33
N VAL A 163 -17.42 10.23 2.39
CA VAL A 163 -18.08 8.92 2.28
C VAL A 163 -19.61 9.09 2.27
N PRO A 164 -20.35 8.37 1.41
CA PRO A 164 -21.81 8.43 1.39
C PRO A 164 -22.45 8.09 2.75
N GLU A 165 -23.69 8.57 2.97
CA GLU A 165 -24.56 8.14 4.10
C GLU A 165 -24.36 6.65 4.43
N ALA A 166 -24.35 6.28 5.72
CA ALA A 166 -23.96 4.94 6.18
C ALA A 166 -24.57 3.78 5.37
N ASP A 167 -25.81 3.91 4.90
CA ASP A 167 -26.45 2.90 4.05
C ASP A 167 -25.83 2.77 2.65
N ARG A 168 -25.45 3.87 2.01
CA ARG A 168 -24.70 3.83 0.74
C ARG A 168 -23.27 3.30 0.96
N ALA A 169 -22.63 3.64 2.09
CA ALA A 169 -21.32 3.09 2.43
C ALA A 169 -21.39 1.56 2.59
N LYS A 170 -22.41 1.03 3.27
CA LYS A 170 -22.66 -0.42 3.39
C LYS A 170 -22.78 -1.10 2.03
N VAL A 171 -23.50 -0.50 1.08
CA VAL A 171 -23.64 -1.02 -0.29
C VAL A 171 -22.26 -1.09 -0.98
N GLY A 172 -21.46 -0.03 -0.91
CA GLY A 172 -20.11 -0.01 -1.47
C GLY A 172 -19.19 -1.05 -0.84
N LEU A 173 -19.23 -1.19 0.48
CA LEU A 173 -18.47 -2.20 1.23
C LEU A 173 -18.85 -3.61 0.78
N HIS A 174 -20.14 -3.93 0.78
CA HIS A 174 -20.65 -5.26 0.50
C HIS A 174 -20.43 -5.70 -0.95
N HIS A 175 -20.58 -4.77 -1.91
CA HIS A 175 -20.59 -5.11 -3.33
C HIS A 175 -19.30 -4.79 -4.07
N SER A 176 -18.41 -3.97 -3.50
CA SER A 176 -17.18 -3.54 -4.17
C SER A 176 -15.96 -3.76 -3.27
N HIS A 177 -15.85 -3.04 -2.15
CA HIS A 177 -14.56 -2.95 -1.46
C HIS A 177 -14.15 -4.25 -0.77
N LEU A 178 -15.05 -4.87 0.00
CA LEU A 178 -14.72 -6.12 0.70
C LEU A 178 -14.52 -7.30 -0.26
N PRO A 179 -15.40 -7.53 -1.26
CA PRO A 179 -15.11 -8.56 -2.28
C PRO A 179 -13.81 -8.32 -3.04
N THR A 180 -13.45 -7.06 -3.33
CA THR A 180 -12.20 -6.74 -4.04
C THR A 180 -10.96 -7.07 -3.21
N LEU A 181 -11.02 -6.84 -1.90
CA LEU A 181 -9.94 -7.18 -0.97
C LEU A 181 -9.87 -8.69 -0.68
N GLU A 182 -11.02 -9.36 -0.61
CA GLU A 182 -11.14 -10.82 -0.53
C GLU A 182 -10.51 -11.48 -1.77
N ASP A 183 -10.84 -10.98 -2.97
CA ASP A 183 -10.24 -11.45 -4.24
C ASP A 183 -8.72 -11.18 -4.34
N ALA A 184 -8.20 -10.26 -3.53
CA ALA A 184 -6.78 -9.98 -3.39
C ALA A 184 -6.10 -10.79 -2.26
N GLY A 185 -6.86 -11.61 -1.52
CA GLY A 185 -6.36 -12.43 -0.41
C GLY A 185 -6.08 -11.66 0.89
N VAL A 186 -6.51 -10.39 0.97
CA VAL A 186 -6.16 -9.48 2.08
C VAL A 186 -7.11 -9.60 3.27
N LEU A 187 -8.33 -10.07 3.05
CA LEU A 187 -9.30 -10.27 4.13
C LEU A 187 -10.21 -11.46 3.85
N ASP A 188 -10.83 -11.97 4.90
CA ASP A 188 -11.97 -12.88 4.83
C ASP A 188 -13.27 -12.08 5.02
N TYR A 189 -14.25 -12.32 4.16
CA TYR A 189 -15.53 -11.64 4.19
C TYR A 189 -16.73 -12.60 4.21
N ASP A 190 -17.31 -12.81 5.40
CA ASP A 190 -18.56 -13.55 5.53
C ASP A 190 -19.73 -12.68 5.06
N ARG A 191 -20.14 -12.88 3.81
CA ARG A 191 -21.28 -12.20 3.19
C ARG A 191 -22.61 -12.48 3.88
N ARG A 192 -22.76 -13.62 4.57
CA ARG A 192 -24.00 -14.01 5.25
C ARG A 192 -24.10 -13.36 6.62
N ALA A 193 -23.01 -13.34 7.38
CA ALA A 193 -22.94 -12.69 8.68
C ALA A 193 -22.68 -11.18 8.58
N GLY A 194 -22.17 -10.71 7.43
CA GLY A 194 -21.76 -9.32 7.22
C GLY A 194 -20.54 -8.94 8.05
N LEU A 195 -19.60 -9.87 8.24
CA LEU A 195 -18.40 -9.71 9.07
C LEU A 195 -17.15 -9.79 8.20
N ALA A 196 -16.17 -8.92 8.44
CA ALA A 196 -14.87 -8.94 7.80
C ALA A 196 -13.74 -8.96 8.82
N SER A 197 -12.65 -9.65 8.50
CA SER A 197 -11.39 -9.67 9.27
C SER A 197 -10.22 -9.84 8.33
N LEU A 198 -9.04 -9.30 8.67
CA LEU A 198 -7.83 -9.60 7.90
C LEU A 198 -7.53 -11.09 7.92
N THR A 199 -6.94 -11.57 6.82
CA THR A 199 -6.34 -12.91 6.76
C THR A 199 -5.14 -12.97 7.71
N GLU A 200 -4.88 -14.12 8.34
CA GLU A 200 -3.85 -14.24 9.39
C GLU A 200 -2.42 -13.88 8.91
N ASP A 201 -2.15 -14.07 7.62
CA ASP A 201 -0.82 -13.86 7.01
C ASP A 201 -0.64 -12.48 6.38
N VAL A 202 -1.57 -11.55 6.57
CA VAL A 202 -1.50 -10.23 5.93
C VAL A 202 -0.54 -9.34 6.72
N PRO A 203 0.55 -8.87 6.10
CA PRO A 203 1.50 -7.99 6.79
C PRO A 203 0.88 -6.61 7.04
N GLU A 204 1.47 -5.87 7.97
CA GLU A 204 1.07 -4.50 8.28
C GLU A 204 1.40 -3.57 7.09
N ILE A 205 0.39 -3.23 6.28
CA ILE A 205 0.59 -2.44 5.04
C ILE A 205 0.74 -0.95 5.33
N VAL A 206 0.05 -0.44 6.35
CA VAL A 206 0.01 0.98 6.73
C VAL A 206 0.76 1.17 8.04
N ARG A 207 1.49 2.28 8.20
CA ARG A 207 2.32 2.57 9.38
C ARG A 207 2.03 3.94 9.99
#